data_AF-A0A3E2JBN4-F1
#
_entry.id   AF-A0A3E2JBN4-F1
#
_cell.length_a   1.000
_cell.length_b   1.000
_cell.length_c   1.000
_cell.angle_alpha   90.00
_cell.angle_beta   90.00
_cell.angle_gamma   90.00
#
_symmetry.space_group_name_H-M   'P 1'
#
loop_
_entity.id
_entity.type
_entity.pdbx_description
1 polymer ?
#
loop_
_entity_poly.entity_id
_entity_poly.type
_entity_poly.pdbx_seq_one_letter_code
_entity_poly.pdbx_strand_id
1 'polypeptide(L)'
;MKFQWIFLLGILFAIIVSIFAVINVDSVTVNYLFGTAEWPLILVILGSVLMGGFIVFSINIVKIYTLRRKIKQQENIIDDFESRPGVLSRMNPPS
;
A
#
# COMPACT_ATOMS: atom_id res chain seq x y z
N MET A 1 -18.38 -2.23 8.61
CA MET A 1 -19.08 -1.73 7.40
C MET A 1 -18.14 -1.35 6.25
N LYS A 2 -17.10 -0.50 6.43
CA LYS A 2 -16.24 -0.01 5.31
C LYS A 2 -15.55 -1.11 4.49
N PHE A 3 -15.10 -2.18 5.13
CA PHE A 3 -14.41 -3.28 4.44
C PHE A 3 -15.35 -4.11 3.55
N GLN A 4 -16.61 -4.31 3.96
CA GLN A 4 -17.62 -4.99 3.15
C GLN A 4 -17.95 -4.19 1.89
N TRP A 5 -18.04 -2.85 2.01
CA TRP A 5 -18.25 -1.96 0.87
C TRP A 5 -17.06 -1.96 -0.11
N ILE A 6 -15.82 -1.91 0.39
CA ILE A 6 -14.61 -2.05 -0.44
C ILE A 6 -14.61 -3.39 -1.17
N PHE A 7 -14.97 -4.48 -0.49
CA PHE A 7 -14.98 -5.81 -1.06
C PHE A 7 -16.02 -5.95 -2.18
N LEU A 8 -17.25 -5.46 -1.94
CA LEU A 8 -18.31 -5.45 -2.95
C LEU A 8 -17.91 -4.63 -4.19
N LEU A 9 -17.31 -3.46 -3.98
CA LEU A 9 -16.84 -2.61 -5.07
C LEU A 9 -15.69 -3.27 -5.84
N GLY A 10 -14.81 -4.01 -5.14
CA GLY A 10 -13.75 -4.81 -5.75
C GLY A 10 -14.29 -5.91 -6.66
N ILE A 11 -15.32 -6.64 -6.24
CA ILE A 11 -15.99 -7.65 -7.08
C ILE A 11 -16.62 -6.99 -8.31
N LEU A 12 -17.37 -5.90 -8.13
CA LEU A 12 -17.98 -5.18 -9.24
C LEU A 12 -16.92 -4.72 -10.26
N PHE A 13 -15.81 -4.18 -9.77
CA PHE A 13 -14.70 -3.75 -10.60
C PHE A 13 -14.03 -4.91 -11.33
N ALA A 14 -13.83 -6.06 -10.66
CA ALA A 14 -13.27 -7.26 -11.28
C ALA A 14 -14.15 -7.77 -12.43
N ILE A 15 -15.48 -7.75 -12.28
CA ILE A 15 -16.42 -8.10 -13.36
C ILE A 15 -16.25 -7.14 -14.55
N ILE A 16 -16.21 -5.83 -14.30
CA ILE A 16 -16.01 -4.82 -15.36
C ILE A 16 -14.70 -5.07 -16.09
N VAL A 17 -13.59 -5.25 -15.38
CA VAL A 17 -12.27 -5.52 -15.96
C VAL A 17 -12.27 -6.82 -16.76
N SER A 18 -12.94 -7.88 -16.26
CA SER A 18 -13.07 -9.15 -16.97
C SER A 18 -13.84 -9.01 -18.27
N ILE A 19 -14.91 -8.21 -18.30
CA ILE A 19 -15.67 -7.93 -19.53
C ILE A 19 -14.79 -7.19 -20.53
N PHE A 20 -14.07 -6.15 -20.09
CA PHE A 20 -13.12 -5.44 -20.94
C PHE A 20 -12.03 -6.36 -21.51
N ALA A 21 -11.53 -7.30 -20.70
CA ALA A 21 -10.51 -8.25 -21.12
C ALA A 21 -11.00 -9.20 -22.22
N VAL A 22 -12.25 -9.68 -22.11
CA VAL A 22 -12.84 -10.56 -23.13
C VAL A 22 -13.14 -9.81 -24.42
N ILE A 23 -13.70 -8.59 -24.34
CA ILE A 23 -14.05 -7.79 -25.51
C ILE A 23 -12.80 -7.30 -26.26
N ASN A 24 -11.72 -7.00 -25.54
CA ASN A 24 -10.48 -6.46 -26.11
C ASN A 24 -9.35 -7.50 -26.06
N VAL A 25 -9.69 -8.77 -26.32
CA VAL A 25 -8.71 -9.86 -26.46
C VAL A 25 -7.98 -9.81 -27.81
N ASP A 26 -8.11 -8.71 -28.55
CA ASP A 26 -7.38 -8.47 -29.78
C ASP A 26 -5.87 -8.39 -29.49
N SER A 27 -5.10 -9.11 -30.29
CA SER A 27 -3.65 -9.14 -30.22
C SER A 27 -3.09 -7.79 -30.69
N VAL A 28 -2.34 -7.12 -29.82
CA VAL A 28 -1.61 -5.91 -30.15
C VAL A 28 -0.12 -6.23 -30.17
N THR A 29 0.56 -5.82 -31.24
CA THR A 29 2.01 -5.94 -31.35
C THR A 29 2.67 -5.01 -30.36
N VAL A 30 3.37 -5.57 -29.38
CA VAL A 30 4.18 -4.83 -28.43
C VAL A 30 5.62 -4.86 -28.92
N ASN A 31 6.18 -3.68 -29.16
CA ASN A 31 7.59 -3.53 -29.50
C ASN A 31 8.39 -3.33 -28.22
N TYR A 32 9.02 -4.40 -27.77
CA TYR A 32 9.97 -4.37 -26.65
C TYR A 32 11.32 -3.87 -27.15
N LEU A 33 12.15 -3.36 -26.22
CA LEU A 33 13.47 -2.82 -26.53
C LEU A 33 14.39 -3.81 -27.29
N PHE A 34 14.08 -5.11 -27.23
CA PHE A 34 14.83 -6.20 -27.86
C PHE A 34 13.95 -7.20 -28.64
N GLY A 35 12.83 -6.76 -29.23
CA GLY A 35 12.01 -7.61 -30.11
C GLY A 35 10.52 -7.28 -30.05
N THR A 36 9.73 -7.91 -30.92
CA THR A 36 8.26 -7.72 -30.97
C THR A 36 7.53 -8.99 -30.56
N ALA A 37 6.48 -8.87 -29.77
CA ALA A 37 5.57 -9.99 -29.49
C ALA A 37 4.13 -9.51 -29.46
N GLU A 38 3.21 -10.40 -29.79
CA GLU A 38 1.77 -10.10 -29.80
C GLU A 38 1.11 -10.55 -28.51
N TRP A 39 0.55 -9.59 -27.78
CA TRP A 39 -0.14 -9.82 -26.53
C TRP A 39 -1.49 -9.10 -26.56
N PRO A 40 -2.54 -9.66 -25.93
CA PRO A 40 -3.77 -8.92 -25.67
C PRO A 40 -3.48 -7.60 -24.94
N LEU A 41 -4.03 -6.49 -25.43
CA LEU A 41 -3.75 -5.15 -24.89
C LEU A 41 -4.00 -5.05 -23.38
N ILE A 42 -5.04 -5.73 -22.90
CA ILE A 42 -5.40 -5.74 -21.48
C ILE A 42 -4.30 -6.32 -20.57
N LEU A 43 -3.54 -7.32 -21.04
CA LEU A 43 -2.45 -7.90 -20.23
C LEU A 43 -1.32 -6.89 -20.03
N VAL A 44 -1.04 -6.08 -21.06
CA VAL A 44 -0.04 -5.02 -21.00
C VAL A 44 -0.47 -3.93 -20.02
N ILE A 45 -1.75 -3.52 -20.06
CA ILE A 45 -2.33 -2.53 -19.15
C ILE A 45 -2.30 -3.05 -17.71
N LEU A 46 -2.81 -4.26 -17.47
CA LEU A 46 -2.84 -4.88 -16.14
C LEU A 46 -1.43 -5.04 -15.57
N GLY A 47 -0.47 -5.49 -16.38
CA GLY A 47 0.93 -5.57 -15.98
C GLY A 47 1.52 -4.22 -15.60
N SER A 48 1.22 -3.17 -16.37
CA SER A 48 1.70 -1.81 -16.11
C SER A 48 1.11 -1.24 -14.82
N VAL A 49 -0.20 -1.39 -14.61
CA VAL A 49 -0.90 -0.94 -13.40
C VAL A 49 -0.41 -1.72 -12.18
N LEU A 50 -0.24 -3.04 -12.31
CA LEU A 50 0.30 -3.89 -11.25
C LEU A 50 1.71 -3.45 -10.87
N MET A 51 2.57 -3.13 -11.84
CA MET A 51 3.94 -2.68 -11.58
C MET A 51 3.96 -1.32 -10.86
N GLY A 52 3.10 -0.37 -11.28
CA GLY A 52 2.93 0.89 -10.58
C GLY A 52 2.46 0.70 -9.13
N GLY A 53 1.47 -0.16 -8.93
CA GLY A 53 0.97 -0.54 -7.60
C GLY A 53 2.05 -1.20 -6.75
N PHE A 54 2.86 -2.08 -7.33
CA PHE A 54 3.98 -2.75 -6.65
C PHE A 54 5.05 -1.77 -6.19
N ILE A 55 5.41 -0.78 -7.02
CA ILE A 55 6.37 0.26 -6.66
C ILE A 55 5.83 1.09 -5.48
N VAL A 56 4.59 1.58 -5.57
CA VAL A 56 3.96 2.36 -4.50
C VAL A 56 3.84 1.55 -3.21
N PHE A 57 3.43 0.28 -3.31
CA PHE A 57 3.35 -0.63 -2.18
C PHE A 57 4.71 -0.82 -1.50
N SER A 58 5.76 -1.05 -2.29
CA SER A 58 7.13 -1.23 -1.80
C SER A 58 7.64 0.02 -1.08
N ILE A 59 7.39 1.22 -1.61
CA ILE A 59 7.76 2.47 -0.92
C ILE A 59 6.98 2.61 0.39
N ASN A 60 5.69 2.27 0.39
CA ASN A 60 4.85 2.36 1.59
C ASN A 60 5.29 1.37 2.67
N ILE A 61 5.74 0.16 2.33
CA ILE A 61 6.17 -0.82 3.32
C ILE A 61 7.42 -0.33 4.08
N VAL A 62 8.39 0.26 3.37
CA VAL A 62 9.60 0.83 3.96
C VAL A 62 9.25 2.03 4.85
N LYS A 63 8.33 2.88 4.40
CA LYS A 63 7.83 4.00 5.19
C LYS A 63 7.17 3.52 6.48
N ILE A 64 6.24 2.57 6.40
CA ILE A 64 5.55 2.00 7.57
C ILE A 64 6.54 1.38 8.54
N TYR A 65 7.53 0.65 8.06
CA TYR A 65 8.57 0.05 8.91
C TYR A 65 9.37 1.12 9.68
N THR A 66 9.80 2.17 8.96
CA THR A 66 10.54 3.29 9.57
C THR A 66 9.69 4.04 10.60
N LEU A 67 8.41 4.27 10.28
CA LEU A 67 7.46 4.90 11.20
C LEU A 67 7.25 4.06 12.47
N ARG A 68 7.07 2.74 12.34
CA ARG A 68 6.96 1.83 13.49
C ARG A 68 8.20 1.87 14.38
N ARG A 69 9.40 1.94 13.79
CA ARG A 69 10.65 2.08 14.56
C ARG A 69 10.70 3.39 15.33
N LYS A 70 10.29 4.50 14.70
CA LYS A 70 10.24 5.82 15.36
C LYS A 70 9.23 5.85 16.50
N ILE A 71 8.05 5.25 16.32
CA ILE A 71 7.03 5.11 17.38
C ILE A 71 7.64 4.39 18.60
N LYS A 72 8.27 3.23 18.39
CA LYS A 72 8.90 2.47 19.47
C LYS A 72 10.03 3.26 20.18
N GLN A 73 10.82 4.04 19.42
CA GLN A 73 11.84 4.89 20.01
C GLN A 73 11.24 6.01 20.86
N GLN A 74 10.15 6.62 20.40
CA GLN A 74 9.45 7.66 21.14
C GLN A 74 8.80 7.12 22.41
N GLU A 75 8.16 5.95 22.34
CA GLU A 75 7.60 5.24 23.51
C GLU A 75 8.68 5.01 24.57
N ASN A 76 9.83 4.46 24.18
CA ASN A 76 10.95 4.24 25.12
C ASN A 76 11.47 5.54 25.78
N ILE A 77 11.46 6.67 25.05
CA ILE A 77 11.87 7.98 25.60
C ILE A 77 10.84 8.49 26.62
N ILE A 78 9.55 8.30 26.34
CA ILE A 78 8.47 8.65 27.26
C ILE A 78 8.60 7.81 28.54
N ASP A 79 8.81 6.50 28.41
CA ASP A 79 8.97 5.59 29.55
C ASP A 79 10.19 5.95 30.43
N ASP A 80 11.34 6.31 29.83
CA ASP A 80 12.51 6.80 30.57
C ASP A 80 12.20 8.10 31.31
N PHE A 81 11.49 9.02 30.66
CA PHE A 81 11.15 10.31 31.26
C PHE A 81 10.19 10.17 32.44
N GLU A 82 9.17 9.31 32.34
CA GLU A 82 8.23 9.02 33.42
C GLU A 82 8.89 8.29 34.60
N SER A 83 9.90 7.45 34.34
CA SER A 83 10.62 6.68 35.36
C SER A 83 11.60 7.51 36.19
N ARG A 84 11.89 8.77 35.81
CA ARG A 84 12.85 9.62 36.53
C ARG A 84 12.28 10.10 37.88
N PRO A 85 13.01 9.87 39.00
CA PRO A 85 12.58 10.31 40.32
C PRO A 85 12.50 11.84 40.36
N GLY A 86 11.28 12.38 40.40
CA GLY A 86 10.98 13.81 40.38
C GLY A 86 10.02 14.25 39.27
N VAL A 87 9.82 13.45 38.23
CA VAL A 87 8.84 13.74 37.16
C VAL A 87 7.41 13.41 37.63
N LEU A 88 7.21 12.24 38.26
CA LEU A 88 5.93 11.85 38.85
C LEU A 88 5.44 12.83 39.93
N SER A 89 6.37 13.39 40.72
CA SER A 89 6.06 14.40 41.74
C SER A 89 5.65 15.76 41.17
N ARG A 90 6.01 16.07 39.91
CA ARG A 90 5.59 17.30 39.21
C ARG A 90 4.28 17.13 38.44
N MET A 91 3.95 15.90 38.03
CA MET A 91 2.67 15.60 37.37
C MET A 91 1.48 15.54 38.34
N ASN A 92 1.73 15.37 39.64
CA ASN A 92 0.70 15.41 40.68
C ASN A 92 1.12 16.36 41.82
N PRO A 93 1.06 17.70 41.61
CA PRO A 93 1.42 18.65 42.65
C PRO A 93 0.44 18.54 43.83
N PRO A 94 0.92 18.60 45.09
CA PRO A 94 0.04 18.64 46.25
C PRO A 94 -0.86 19.89 46.16
N SER A 95 -2.17 19.69 46.38
CA SER A 95 -3.22 20.72 46.39
C SER A 95 -3.03 21.76 47.50
#